data_AF-A0A920QBS7-F1
#
_entry.id   AF-A0A920QBS7-F1
#
_cell.length_a   1.000
_cell.length_b   1.000
_cell.length_c   1.000
_cell.angle_alpha   90.00
_cell.angle_beta   90.00
_cell.angle_gamma   90.00
#
_symmetry.space_group_name_H-M   'P 1'
#
loop_
_entity.id
_entity.type
_entity.pdbx_description
1 polymer ?
#
loop_
_entity_poly.entity_id
_entity_poly.type
_entity_poly.pdbx_seq_one_letter_code
_entity_poly.pdbx_strand_id
1 'polypeptide(L)' 'MHDHFYENDVTIYPGKGANKDTFRIANIGAIDYRDMKVFNELMLQYFQEIKII' A
#
# COMPACT_ATOMS: atom_id res chain seq x y z
N MET A 1 1.42 -8.45 -2.04
CA MET A 1 1.11 -7.05 -1.67
C MET A 1 0.86 -6.20 -2.90
N HIS A 2 1.85 -5.95 -3.77
CA HIS A 2 1.69 -5.09 -4.95
C HIS A 2 0.42 -5.41 -5.76
N ASP A 3 0.23 -6.67 -6.16
CA ASP A 3 -0.90 -7.07 -7.01
C ASP A 3 -2.26 -6.87 -6.31
N HIS A 4 -2.35 -7.17 -5.01
CA HIS A 4 -3.55 -6.90 -4.20
C HIS A 4 -3.94 -5.41 -4.22
N PHE A 5 -2.97 -4.49 -4.14
CA PHE A 5 -3.27 -3.05 -4.26
C PHE A 5 -3.60 -2.65 -5.70
N TYR A 6 -2.84 -3.17 -6.67
CA TYR A 6 -3.00 -2.83 -8.08
C TYR A 6 -4.36 -3.27 -8.64
N GLU A 7 -4.86 -4.43 -8.22
CA GLU A 7 -6.20 -4.93 -8.53
C GLU A 7 -7.34 -4.08 -7.93
N ASN A 8 -7.02 -3.24 -6.94
CA ASN A 8 -7.94 -2.33 -6.27
C ASN A 8 -7.62 -0.84 -6.57
N ASP A 9 -7.11 -0.55 -7.77
CA ASP A 9 -6.81 0.79 -8.27
C ASP A 9 -5.81 1.61 -7.42
N VAL A 10 -4.97 0.94 -6.62
CA VAL A 10 -3.93 1.58 -5.81
C VAL A 10 -2.55 1.10 -6.25
N THR A 11 -1.65 2.04 -6.55
CA THR A 11 -0.26 1.70 -6.90
C THR A 11 0.69 2.04 -5.75
N ILE A 12 1.36 1.01 -5.21
CA ILE A 12 2.46 1.17 -4.25
C ILE A 12 3.82 0.97 -4.95
N TYR A 13 4.89 1.51 -4.36
CA TYR A 13 6.22 1.46 -4.96
C TYR A 13 7.16 0.53 -4.20
N PRO A 14 8.06 -0.20 -4.88
CA PRO A 14 9.09 -0.96 -4.19
C PRO A 14 10.04 -0.01 -3.43
N GLY A 15 10.65 -0.52 -2.36
CA GLY A 15 11.78 0.14 -1.70
C GLY A 15 12.93 0.34 -2.67
N LYS A 16 13.85 1.26 -2.35
CA LYS A 16 15.03 1.54 -3.19
C LYS A 16 16.31 1.18 -2.45
N GLY A 17 17.08 0.26 -3.02
CA GLY A 17 18.51 0.02 -2.75
C GLY A 17 18.90 -0.06 -1.26
N ALA A 18 18.42 -1.07 -0.52
CA ALA A 18 18.71 -1.18 0.91
C ALA A 18 18.98 -2.63 1.37
N ASN A 19 19.72 -2.77 2.47
CA ASN A 19 19.95 -4.01 3.24
C ASN A 19 18.71 -4.49 4.04
N LYS A 20 17.53 -3.90 3.79
CA LYS A 20 16.28 -4.19 4.50
C LYS A 20 15.13 -4.22 3.51
N ASP A 21 14.21 -5.17 3.72
CA ASP A 21 13.01 -5.31 2.91
C ASP A 21 12.01 -4.19 3.26
N THR A 22 11.80 -3.29 2.30
CA THR A 22 10.96 -2.09 2.47
C THR A 22 10.13 -1.83 1.21
N PHE A 23 9.04 -1.08 1.38
CA PHE A 23 8.22 -0.54 0.30
C PHE A 23 7.92 0.94 0.58
N ARG A 24 7.39 1.64 -0.42
CA ARG A 24 7.13 3.09 -0.37
C ARG A 24 5.67 3.38 -0.69
N ILE A 25 5.13 4.34 0.04
CA ILE A 25 3.82 4.93 -0.18
C ILE A 25 4.07 6.42 -0.43
N ALA A 26 3.52 6.94 -1.53
CA ALA A 26 3.52 8.36 -1.83
C ALA A 26 2.07 8.86 -1.77
N ASN A 27 1.88 10.10 -1.32
CA ASN A 27 0.57 10.71 -1.08
C ASN A 27 0.50 12.14 -1.65
N ILE A 28 1.15 12.36 -2.79
CA ILE A 28 1.19 13.64 -3.50
C ILE A 28 0.46 13.52 -4.84
N GLY A 29 0.08 14.66 -5.45
CA GLY A 29 -0.65 14.70 -6.71
C GLY A 29 -2.15 14.87 -6.51
N ALA A 30 -2.95 14.33 -7.43
CA ALA A 30 -4.42 14.35 -7.35
C ALA A 30 -4.94 13.23 -6.43
N ILE A 31 -4.49 13.26 -5.18
CA ILE A 31 -4.87 12.35 -4.09
C ILE A 31 -5.39 13.21 -2.94
N ASP A 32 -6.48 12.79 -2.30
CA ASP A 32 -6.94 13.38 -1.05
C ASP A 32 -7.14 12.34 0.06
N TYR A 33 -7.70 12.77 1.19
CA TYR A 33 -7.84 11.92 2.37
C TYR A 33 -8.76 10.71 2.15
N ARG A 34 -9.68 10.76 1.17
CA ARG A 34 -10.62 9.69 0.84
C ARG A 34 -9.89 8.54 0.16
N ASP A 35 -8.98 8.84 -0.76
CA ASP A 35 -8.12 7.85 -1.41
C ASP A 35 -7.21 7.16 -0.38
N MET A 36 -6.63 7.95 0.54
CA MET A 36 -5.82 7.39 1.62
C MET A 36 -6.63 6.56 2.62
N LYS A 37 -7.94 6.80 2.74
CA LYS A 37 -8.83 5.95 3.54
C LYS A 37 -9.01 4.58 2.89
N VAL A 38 -9.23 4.54 1.58
CA VAL A 38 -9.28 3.29 0.79
C VAL A 38 -7.96 2.52 0.93
N PHE A 39 -6.82 3.20 0.81
CA PHE A 39 -5.51 2.59 1.03
C PHE A 39 -5.39 1.96 2.43
N ASN A 40 -5.82 2.64 3.49
CA ASN A 40 -5.73 2.13 4.86
C ASN A 40 -6.63 0.89 5.08
N GLU A 41 -7.83 0.89 4.49
CA GLU A 41 -8.75 -0.26 4.56
C GLU A 41 -8.15 -1.49 3.86
N LEU A 42 -7.59 -1.31 2.65
CA LEU A 42 -6.88 -2.37 1.91
C LEU A 42 -5.63 -2.87 2.64
N MET A 43 -4.84 -1.98 3.26
CA MET A 43 -3.68 -2.37 4.06
C MET A 43 -4.07 -3.23 5.27
N LEU A 44 -5.12 -2.83 5.98
CA LEU A 44 -5.63 -3.59 7.12
C LEU A 44 -6.08 -4.98 6.67
N GLN A 45 -6.88 -5.05 5.61
CA GLN A 45 -7.35 -6.30 5.02
C GLN A 45 -6.18 -7.20 4.62
N TYR A 46 -5.21 -6.67 3.86
CA TYR A 46 -4.05 -7.44 3.42
C TYR A 46 -3.28 -8.04 4.61
N PHE A 47 -3.04 -7.26 5.68
CA PHE A 47 -2.32 -7.75 6.86
C PHE A 47 -3.11 -8.79 7.67
N GLN A 48 -4.44 -8.69 7.71
CA GLN A 48 -5.30 -9.72 8.30
C GLN A 48 -5.27 -11.01 7.49
N GLU A 49 -5.34 -10.93 6.16
CA GLU A 49 -5.32 -12.07 5.24
C GLU A 49 -4.02 -12.88 5.38
N ILE A 50 -2.88 -12.19 5.52
CA ILE A 50 -1.57 -12.83 5.72
C ILE A 50 -1.24 -13.10 7.20
N LYS A 51 -2.19 -12.85 8.11
CA LYS A 51 -2.09 -13.16 9.56
C LYS A 51 -0.91 -12.52 10.27
N ILE A 52 -0.56 -11.29 9.90
CA ILE A 52 0.46 -10.50 10.61
C ILE A 52 -0.15 -9.73 11.79
N ILE A 53 -1.44 -9.45 11.74
CA ILE A 53 -2.24 -8.83 12.80
C ILE A 53 -3.54 -9.60 13.02
#